data_AF-A0A926SQK6-F1
#
_entry.id   AF-A0A926SQK6-F1
#
_cell.length_a   1.000
_cell.length_b   1.000
_cell.length_c   1.000
_cell.angle_alpha   90.00
_cell.angle_beta   90.00
_cell.angle_gamma   90.00
#
_symmetry.space_group_name_H-M   'P 1'
#
loop_
_entity.id
_entity.type
_entity.pdbx_description
1 polymer ?
#
loop_
_entity_poly.entity_id
_entity_poly.type
_entity_poly.pdbx_seq_one_letter_code
_entity_poly.pdbx_strand_id
1 'polypeptide(L)'
;MDSALQLTKLPNLPLPQREHLPACPAVYFALDSNDRVLYIGKAKNLWSRWQNHHRLEQLTYLHKRAPVRLCWLDLSDRIEQLDAEESYYIELYRPLLNRTKVPVKKVIPAETTLQQTLRKIAPYCLIFGIAPASGPHSLPTLNIRYLGLKPLHLIRRILKASNQKATNLRWTEFIQRKHGSWWRTRCNGVAIELGPWALFESTTAQPLVDEARIQALAGVEMRALQPFQLQTLLKQFDYLEKNYPDISALAGDPVPLLWTSAQQTTSAKVIPSSSTPNTPMLPGIEKLFIGEPTSSSPQTGVSKTMLRRQFVDPTGVEVEVCISMDGQLLIRHHLYWKIVHNKMYPDIEQNCVIDNLKNIVNHKLSTIRWVGCEFRRTPHVVFDDGMEVNDVILLPLRMFEDLIRFHGKQFNNAEHDCPKLAVWLQSDSVEGILEASALTDAIKTN
;
A
#
# COMPACT_ATOMS: atom_id res chain seq x y z
N MET A 1 42.80 25.65 17.71
CA MET A 1 42.03 26.06 16.53
C MET A 1 41.93 24.84 15.65
N ASP A 2 40.81 24.14 15.72
CA ASP A 2 40.60 22.94 14.90
C ASP A 2 40.67 23.32 13.43
N SER A 3 41.60 22.68 12.71
CA SER A 3 41.74 22.81 11.27
C SER A 3 40.43 22.41 10.60
N ALA A 4 39.77 23.36 9.93
CA ALA A 4 38.53 23.13 9.22
C ALA A 4 38.63 21.87 8.33
N LEU A 5 37.66 20.98 8.45
CA LEU A 5 37.60 19.73 7.70
C LEU A 5 37.71 20.00 6.20
N GLN A 6 38.71 19.43 5.55
CA GLN A 6 38.93 19.60 4.10
C GLN A 6 38.05 18.62 3.33
N LEU A 7 36.83 19.05 2.97
CA LEU A 7 35.84 18.21 2.26
C LEU A 7 36.35 17.63 0.93
N THR A 8 37.31 18.27 0.27
CA THR A 8 37.94 17.80 -0.97
C THR A 8 38.81 16.57 -0.78
N LYS A 9 39.28 16.30 0.44
CA LYS A 9 40.09 15.12 0.78
C LYS A 9 39.26 13.92 1.21
N LEU A 10 37.95 14.09 1.43
CA LEU A 10 37.08 12.98 1.81
C LEU A 10 36.85 12.03 0.62
N PRO A 11 36.62 10.74 0.88
CA PRO A 11 36.10 9.81 -0.12
C PRO A 11 34.85 10.39 -0.78
N ASN A 12 34.77 10.30 -2.11
CA ASN A 12 33.69 10.90 -2.86
C ASN A 12 33.39 10.19 -4.18
N LEU A 13 32.16 10.39 -4.67
CA LEU A 13 31.71 9.93 -5.99
C LEU A 13 30.70 10.91 -6.62
N PRO A 14 30.57 10.94 -7.96
CA PRO A 14 29.48 11.67 -8.62
C PRO A 14 28.10 11.15 -8.22
N LEU A 15 27.11 12.04 -8.04
CA LEU A 15 25.73 11.67 -7.67
C LEU A 15 25.11 10.53 -8.52
N PRO A 16 25.31 10.46 -9.86
CA PRO A 16 24.79 9.37 -10.66
C PRO A 16 25.32 7.98 -10.27
N GLN A 17 26.47 7.91 -9.60
CA GLN A 17 27.15 6.66 -9.20
C GLN A 17 26.86 6.26 -7.74
N ARG A 18 25.82 6.83 -7.10
CA ARG A 18 25.48 6.63 -5.68
C ARG A 18 25.26 5.17 -5.28
N GLU A 19 24.96 4.29 -6.23
CA GLU A 19 24.86 2.84 -6.02
C GLU A 19 26.17 2.19 -5.57
N HIS A 20 27.31 2.86 -5.76
CA HIS A 20 28.65 2.43 -5.32
C HIS A 20 29.05 3.01 -3.94
N LEU A 21 28.13 3.68 -3.23
CA LEU A 21 28.43 4.17 -1.88
C LEU A 21 28.72 3.00 -0.93
N PRO A 22 29.60 3.18 0.08
CA PRO A 22 29.89 2.14 1.06
C PRO A 22 28.73 1.92 2.03
N ALA A 23 28.65 0.71 2.57
CA ALA A 23 27.68 0.32 3.60
C ALA A 23 28.18 0.66 5.01
N CYS A 24 28.58 1.91 5.27
CA CYS A 24 29.09 2.35 6.57
C CYS A 24 28.25 3.46 7.22
N PRO A 25 28.36 3.67 8.54
CA PRO A 25 27.83 4.84 9.21
C PRO A 25 28.63 6.08 8.82
N ALA A 26 27.97 7.15 8.41
CA ALA A 26 28.64 8.34 7.92
C ALA A 26 27.80 9.61 8.04
N VAL A 27 28.49 10.75 8.13
CA VAL A 27 27.94 12.05 7.72
C VAL A 27 28.37 12.29 6.28
N TYR A 28 27.43 12.61 5.40
CA TYR A 28 27.68 12.84 3.98
C TYR A 28 27.27 14.25 3.55
N PHE A 29 27.95 14.72 2.52
CA PHE A 29 27.88 16.06 1.97
C PHE A 29 27.57 15.95 0.48
N ALA A 30 26.58 16.68 -0.01
CA ALA A 30 26.38 16.90 -1.43
C ALA A 30 26.98 18.24 -1.81
N LEU A 31 27.96 18.25 -2.71
CA LEU A 31 28.66 19.46 -3.16
C LEU A 31 28.41 19.70 -4.64
N ASP A 32 28.36 20.96 -5.04
CA ASP A 32 28.37 21.33 -6.45
C ASP A 32 29.81 21.38 -7.01
N SER A 33 29.94 21.79 -8.28
CA SER A 33 31.22 21.90 -8.97
C SER A 33 32.16 22.97 -8.42
N ASN A 34 31.68 23.85 -7.54
CA ASN A 34 32.47 24.91 -6.88
C ASN A 34 32.73 24.57 -5.41
N ASP A 35 32.58 23.29 -5.03
CA ASP A 35 32.74 22.79 -3.65
C ASP A 35 31.82 23.46 -2.62
N ARG A 36 30.69 24.03 -3.07
CA ARG A 36 29.67 24.57 -2.16
C ARG A 36 28.80 23.44 -1.65
N VAL A 37 28.62 23.38 -0.33
CA VAL A 37 27.78 22.36 0.31
C VAL A 37 26.30 22.68 0.08
N LEU A 38 25.64 21.84 -0.72
CA LEU A 38 24.22 21.94 -1.04
C LEU A 38 23.34 21.29 0.03
N TYR A 39 23.81 20.18 0.58
CA TYR A 39 23.10 19.35 1.55
C TYR A 39 24.06 18.55 2.42
N ILE A 40 23.69 18.35 3.68
CA ILE A 40 24.38 17.47 4.64
C ILE A 40 23.34 16.52 5.22
N GLY A 41 23.71 15.26 5.41
CA GLY A 41 22.90 14.36 6.21
C GLY A 41 23.73 13.27 6.86
N LYS A 42 23.12 12.51 7.76
CA LYS A 42 23.71 11.30 8.34
C LYS A 42 23.04 10.02 7.86
N ALA A 43 23.77 8.91 8.01
CA ALA A 43 23.27 7.57 7.79
C ALA A 43 23.98 6.59 8.72
N LYS A 44 23.25 5.58 9.24
CA LYS A 44 23.87 4.39 9.85
C LYS A 44 24.42 3.42 8.80
N ASN A 45 23.88 3.49 7.58
CA ASN A 45 24.35 2.78 6.41
C ASN A 45 24.16 3.70 5.21
N LEU A 46 25.27 4.25 4.70
CA LEU A 46 25.26 5.28 3.67
C LEU A 46 24.65 4.76 2.35
N TRP A 47 25.08 3.59 1.89
CA TRP A 47 24.51 2.94 0.70
C TRP A 47 22.99 2.79 0.75
N SER A 48 22.47 2.21 1.85
CA SER A 48 21.03 1.99 2.03
C SER A 48 20.25 3.30 2.07
N ARG A 49 20.78 4.32 2.77
CA ARG A 49 20.17 5.65 2.86
C ARG A 49 19.98 6.30 1.50
N TRP A 50 20.86 6.02 0.54
CA TRP A 50 20.84 6.62 -0.79
C TRP A 50 19.93 5.92 -1.81
N GLN A 51 19.40 4.73 -1.50
CA GLN A 51 18.45 4.04 -2.39
C GLN A 51 17.12 4.79 -2.52
N ASN A 52 16.60 5.29 -1.39
CA ASN A 52 15.33 6.01 -1.32
C ASN A 52 15.51 7.42 -0.71
N HIS A 53 16.61 8.09 -1.07
CA HIS A 53 16.95 9.36 -0.45
C HIS A 53 15.90 10.44 -0.78
N HIS A 54 15.28 10.99 0.25
CA HIS A 54 14.19 11.97 0.13
C HIS A 54 14.56 13.27 -0.62
N ARG A 55 15.85 13.67 -0.64
CA ARG A 55 16.35 14.82 -1.44
C ARG A 55 16.85 14.45 -2.85
N LEU A 56 16.81 13.17 -3.25
CA LEU A 56 17.47 12.72 -4.49
C LEU A 56 16.96 13.50 -5.72
N GLU A 57 15.66 13.78 -5.80
CA GLU A 57 15.09 14.51 -6.93
C GLU A 57 15.58 15.96 -7.01
N GLN A 58 15.66 16.65 -5.86
CA GLN A 58 16.18 18.03 -5.80
C GLN A 58 17.65 18.06 -6.22
N LEU A 59 18.45 17.13 -5.71
CA LEU A 59 19.87 17.02 -6.05
C LEU A 59 20.08 16.63 -7.51
N THR A 60 19.24 15.74 -8.06
CA THR A 60 19.27 15.36 -9.48
C THR A 60 18.90 16.55 -10.36
N TYR A 61 17.94 17.38 -9.95
CA TYR A 61 17.59 18.60 -10.65
C TYR A 61 18.75 19.61 -10.65
N LEU A 62 19.43 19.80 -9.52
CA LEU A 62 20.62 20.64 -9.43
C LEU A 62 21.78 20.09 -10.27
N HIS A 63 21.97 18.77 -10.28
CA HIS A 63 22.99 18.06 -11.06
C HIS A 63 22.89 18.35 -12.56
N LYS A 64 21.68 18.56 -13.09
CA LYS A 64 21.48 18.95 -14.51
C LYS A 64 22.07 20.32 -14.85
N ARG A 65 22.25 21.20 -13.86
CA ARG A 65 22.79 22.56 -14.04
C ARG A 65 24.27 22.63 -13.70
N ALA A 66 24.70 21.94 -12.65
CA ALA A 66 26.09 21.84 -12.23
C ALA A 66 26.33 20.46 -11.62
N PRO A 67 27.42 19.74 -12.01
CA PRO A 67 27.71 18.42 -11.48
C PRO A 67 27.73 18.40 -9.95
N VAL A 68 26.93 17.51 -9.38
CA VAL A 68 26.87 17.24 -7.93
C VAL A 68 27.69 15.99 -7.61
N ARG A 69 28.53 16.08 -6.59
CA ARG A 69 29.29 14.96 -6.00
C ARG A 69 28.89 14.73 -4.55
N LEU A 70 28.97 13.48 -4.11
CA LEU A 70 28.73 13.04 -2.75
C LEU A 70 30.08 12.77 -2.07
N CYS A 71 30.35 13.43 -0.96
CA CYS A 71 31.48 13.14 -0.08
C CYS A 71 30.98 12.61 1.25
N TRP A 72 31.78 11.85 1.97
CA TRP A 72 31.38 11.38 3.30
C TRP A 72 32.55 11.27 4.27
N LEU A 73 32.22 11.47 5.54
CA LEU A 73 33.05 11.21 6.69
C LEU A 73 32.57 9.91 7.32
N ASP A 74 33.40 8.86 7.23
CA ASP A 74 33.14 7.58 7.88
C ASP A 74 33.19 7.75 9.41
N LEU A 75 32.18 7.24 10.10
CA LEU A 75 32.02 7.32 11.56
C LEU A 75 31.80 5.94 12.18
N SER A 76 32.30 4.88 11.53
CA SER A 76 32.21 3.50 12.02
C SER A 76 32.72 3.35 13.46
N ASP A 77 33.80 4.06 13.82
CA ASP A 77 34.44 3.98 15.15
C ASP A 77 33.77 4.87 16.22
N ARG A 78 32.79 5.69 15.84
CA ARG A 78 32.17 6.71 16.71
C ARG A 78 30.72 6.99 16.32
N ILE A 79 29.96 5.92 16.13
CA ILE A 79 28.60 5.95 15.58
C ILE A 79 27.64 6.80 16.43
N GLU A 80 27.88 6.86 17.74
CA GLU A 80 27.15 7.67 18.72
C GLU A 80 27.28 9.18 18.46
N GLN A 81 28.29 9.61 17.71
CA GLN A 81 28.54 11.01 17.37
C GLN A 81 27.82 11.45 16.09
N LEU A 82 27.15 10.55 15.36
CA LEU A 82 26.47 10.86 14.08
C LEU A 82 25.56 12.09 14.16
N ASP A 83 24.77 12.18 15.23
CA ASP A 83 23.81 13.26 15.43
C ASP A 83 24.50 14.60 15.72
N ALA A 84 25.54 14.57 16.55
CA ALA A 84 26.32 15.74 16.92
C ALA A 84 27.12 16.28 15.72
N GLU A 85 27.78 15.39 14.96
CA GLU A 85 28.57 15.74 13.77
C GLU A 85 27.67 16.30 12.66
N GLU A 86 26.52 15.68 12.37
CA GLU A 86 25.55 16.22 11.39
C GLU A 86 25.10 17.63 11.78
N SER A 87 24.72 17.82 13.05
CA SER A 87 24.26 19.11 13.56
C SER A 87 25.35 20.17 13.48
N TYR A 88 26.58 19.81 13.87
CA TYR A 88 27.75 20.68 13.80
C TYR A 88 28.02 21.14 12.36
N TYR A 89 28.07 20.23 11.39
CA TYR A 89 28.34 20.61 10.00
C TYR A 89 27.17 21.34 9.34
N ILE A 90 25.91 21.04 9.69
CA ILE A 90 24.76 21.82 9.23
C ILE A 90 24.86 23.26 9.72
N GLU A 91 25.25 23.48 10.97
CA GLU A 91 25.39 24.85 11.49
C GLU A 91 26.61 25.57 10.91
N LEU A 92 27.72 24.86 10.72
CA LEU A 92 28.95 25.40 10.12
C LEU A 92 28.75 25.83 8.67
N TYR A 93 28.17 24.97 7.82
CA TYR A 93 28.07 25.21 6.39
C TYR A 93 26.75 25.85 5.95
N ARG A 94 25.71 25.81 6.80
CA ARG A 94 24.34 26.28 6.51
C ARG A 94 23.85 25.89 5.11
N PRO A 95 23.84 24.60 4.75
CA PRO A 95 23.57 24.18 3.39
C PRO A 95 22.16 24.58 2.94
N LEU A 96 22.04 24.94 1.66
CA LEU A 96 20.78 25.43 1.07
C LEU A 96 19.61 24.49 1.32
N LEU A 97 19.80 23.18 1.12
CA LEU A 97 18.68 22.24 1.13
C LEU A 97 18.26 21.81 2.54
N ASN A 98 19.15 21.82 3.54
CA ASN A 98 18.83 21.37 4.91
C ASN A 98 17.69 22.15 5.57
N ARG A 99 17.49 23.43 5.19
CA ARG A 99 16.44 24.31 5.75
C ARG A 99 15.23 24.48 4.83
N THR A 100 15.16 23.77 3.71
CA THR A 100 14.03 23.84 2.77
C THR A 100 13.06 22.70 2.99
N LYS A 101 11.78 22.89 2.67
CA LYS A 101 10.83 21.78 2.65
C LYS A 101 11.19 20.79 1.54
N VAL A 102 11.14 19.51 1.84
CA VAL A 102 11.20 18.46 0.82
C VAL A 102 9.90 18.56 0.00
N PRO A 103 9.95 18.70 -1.33
CA PRO A 103 8.75 18.64 -2.15
C PRO A 103 8.08 17.29 -1.92
N VAL A 104 6.93 17.29 -1.24
CA VAL A 104 6.13 16.08 -1.10
C VAL A 104 5.64 15.74 -2.50
N LYS A 105 6.02 14.57 -3.03
CA LYS A 105 5.41 14.08 -4.27
C LYS A 105 3.90 14.10 -4.05
N LYS A 106 3.18 14.89 -4.84
CA LYS A 106 1.73 14.93 -4.78
C LYS A 106 1.23 13.54 -5.17
N VAL A 107 0.99 12.69 -4.18
CA VAL A 107 0.44 11.35 -4.39
C VAL A 107 -0.95 11.56 -4.95
N ILE A 108 -1.16 11.12 -6.19
CA ILE A 108 -2.47 11.15 -6.82
C ILE A 108 -3.22 9.92 -6.28
N PRO A 109 -4.40 10.08 -5.65
CA PRO A 109 -5.19 8.94 -5.21
C PRO A 109 -5.41 7.94 -6.34
N ALA A 110 -5.36 6.64 -6.03
CA ALA A 110 -5.53 5.57 -7.01
C ALA A 110 -6.85 5.72 -7.77
N GLU A 111 -7.92 6.10 -7.06
CA GLU A 111 -9.24 6.41 -7.58
C GLU A 111 -9.23 7.50 -8.66
N THR A 112 -8.53 8.62 -8.43
CA THR A 112 -8.41 9.70 -9.42
C THR A 112 -7.70 9.23 -10.68
N THR A 113 -6.65 8.42 -10.53
CA THR A 113 -5.93 7.86 -11.67
C THR A 113 -6.78 6.82 -12.41
N LEU A 114 -7.56 6.02 -11.67
CA LEU A 114 -8.49 5.05 -12.23
C LEU A 114 -9.55 5.77 -13.06
N GLN A 115 -10.22 6.78 -12.50
CA GLN A 115 -11.21 7.61 -13.21
C GLN A 115 -10.66 8.19 -14.51
N GLN A 116 -9.46 8.78 -14.47
CA GLN A 116 -8.81 9.33 -15.66
C GLN A 116 -8.49 8.25 -16.70
N THR A 117 -8.17 7.04 -16.27
CA THR A 117 -7.91 5.91 -17.16
C THR A 117 -9.20 5.39 -17.76
N LEU A 118 -10.23 5.16 -16.93
CA LEU A 118 -11.56 4.72 -17.35
C LEU A 118 -12.17 5.67 -18.36
N ARG A 119 -12.14 7.00 -18.13
CA ARG A 119 -12.64 8.00 -19.11
C ARG A 119 -12.01 7.88 -20.48
N LYS A 120 -10.71 7.54 -20.54
CA LYS A 120 -9.98 7.39 -21.81
C LYS A 120 -10.28 6.09 -22.53
N ILE A 121 -10.61 5.02 -21.80
CA ILE A 121 -10.88 3.70 -22.39
C ILE A 121 -12.38 3.45 -22.60
N ALA A 122 -13.26 4.18 -21.92
CA ALA A 122 -14.72 4.01 -21.98
C ALA A 122 -15.29 3.93 -23.41
N PRO A 123 -14.86 4.75 -24.38
CA PRO A 123 -15.38 4.66 -25.75
C PRO A 123 -15.05 3.33 -26.46
N TYR A 124 -14.07 2.58 -25.96
CA TYR A 124 -13.58 1.36 -26.56
C TYR A 124 -13.90 0.13 -25.73
N CYS A 125 -14.62 0.28 -24.61
CA CYS A 125 -14.79 -0.76 -23.62
C CYS A 125 -16.26 -0.96 -23.25
N LEU A 126 -16.57 -2.19 -22.84
CA LEU A 126 -17.84 -2.63 -22.31
C LEU A 126 -17.60 -3.33 -20.97
N ILE A 127 -18.39 -2.99 -19.96
CA ILE A 127 -18.42 -3.73 -18.70
C ILE A 127 -19.19 -5.03 -18.96
N PHE A 128 -18.49 -6.15 -18.86
CA PHE A 128 -19.04 -7.48 -19.09
C PHE A 128 -19.84 -7.97 -17.87
N GLY A 129 -19.32 -7.74 -16.67
CA GLY A 129 -19.98 -8.11 -15.42
C GLY A 129 -19.02 -8.08 -14.24
N ILE A 130 -19.49 -8.55 -13.10
CA ILE A 130 -18.71 -8.69 -11.86
C ILE A 130 -18.81 -10.11 -11.33
N ALA A 131 -17.67 -10.71 -11.05
CA ALA A 131 -17.58 -12.00 -10.36
C ALA A 131 -17.43 -11.74 -8.85
N PRO A 132 -18.12 -12.51 -7.99
CA PRO A 132 -17.94 -12.42 -6.54
C PRO A 132 -16.53 -12.87 -6.14
N ALA A 133 -16.15 -12.58 -4.90
CA ALA A 133 -14.96 -13.15 -4.29
C ALA A 133 -15.14 -14.68 -4.17
N SER A 134 -14.28 -15.47 -4.83
CA SER A 134 -14.28 -16.94 -4.77
C SER A 134 -13.67 -17.51 -3.47
N GLY A 135 -13.27 -16.68 -2.52
CA GLY A 135 -12.68 -17.08 -1.24
C GLY A 135 -12.29 -15.90 -0.34
N PRO A 136 -11.85 -16.16 0.90
CA PRO A 136 -11.65 -15.15 1.95
C PRO A 136 -10.67 -14.03 1.59
N HIS A 137 -9.67 -14.36 0.78
CA HIS A 137 -8.59 -13.44 0.35
C HIS A 137 -8.77 -12.90 -1.07
N SER A 138 -9.83 -13.33 -1.78
CA SER A 138 -10.10 -12.88 -3.14
C SER A 138 -10.96 -11.62 -3.14
N LEU A 139 -10.74 -10.74 -4.11
CA LEU A 139 -11.56 -9.55 -4.29
C LEU A 139 -12.68 -9.83 -5.29
N PRO A 140 -13.85 -9.19 -5.13
CA PRO A 140 -14.80 -9.12 -6.23
C PRO A 140 -14.10 -8.55 -7.46
N THR A 141 -14.29 -9.21 -8.60
CA THR A 141 -13.53 -8.94 -9.81
C THR A 141 -14.43 -8.40 -10.91
N LEU A 142 -14.27 -7.12 -11.22
CA LEU A 142 -14.93 -6.46 -12.32
C LEU A 142 -14.28 -6.83 -13.64
N ASN A 143 -15.06 -7.35 -14.57
CA ASN A 143 -14.62 -7.74 -15.90
C ASN A 143 -15.01 -6.68 -16.94
N ILE A 144 -14.01 -6.06 -17.55
CA ILE A 144 -14.14 -5.11 -18.65
C ILE A 144 -13.54 -5.74 -19.91
N ARG A 145 -14.19 -5.47 -21.05
CA ARG A 145 -13.76 -5.97 -22.35
C ARG A 145 -13.64 -4.83 -23.34
N TYR A 146 -12.50 -4.71 -24.02
CA TYR A 146 -12.36 -3.74 -25.10
C TYR A 146 -12.83 -4.32 -26.44
N LEU A 147 -13.46 -3.48 -27.24
CA LEU A 147 -14.22 -3.84 -28.44
C LEU A 147 -13.35 -3.69 -29.70
N GLY A 148 -13.14 -4.80 -30.42
CA GLY A 148 -12.42 -4.83 -31.70
C GLY A 148 -10.89 -4.80 -31.60
N LEU A 149 -10.22 -4.94 -32.76
CA LEU A 149 -8.76 -5.03 -32.87
C LEU A 149 -8.05 -3.67 -32.95
N LYS A 150 -8.72 -2.63 -33.46
CA LYS A 150 -8.13 -1.29 -33.61
C LYS A 150 -7.70 -0.61 -32.29
N PRO A 151 -8.37 -0.78 -31.14
CA PRO A 151 -7.96 -0.10 -29.91
C PRO A 151 -6.80 -0.77 -29.16
N LEU A 152 -6.26 -1.92 -29.59
CA LEU A 152 -5.22 -2.66 -28.83
C LEU A 152 -4.02 -1.81 -28.43
N HIS A 153 -3.39 -1.14 -29.40
CA HIS A 153 -2.23 -0.29 -29.17
C HIS A 153 -2.58 0.95 -28.34
N LEU A 154 -3.78 1.50 -28.54
CA LEU A 154 -4.27 2.66 -27.82
C LEU A 154 -4.50 2.35 -26.33
N ILE A 155 -5.20 1.25 -26.03
CA ILE A 155 -5.43 0.78 -24.66
C ILE A 155 -4.10 0.54 -23.97
N ARG A 156 -3.19 -0.25 -24.56
CA ARG A 156 -1.86 -0.50 -23.99
C ARG A 156 -1.11 0.81 -23.71
N ARG A 157 -1.15 1.78 -24.63
CA ARG A 157 -0.52 3.10 -24.44
C ARG A 157 -1.15 3.87 -23.27
N ILE A 158 -2.48 3.88 -23.16
CA ILE A 158 -3.20 4.54 -22.07
C ILE A 158 -2.81 3.93 -20.72
N LEU A 159 -2.80 2.60 -20.61
CA LEU A 159 -2.48 1.89 -19.36
C LEU A 159 -1.01 2.09 -18.95
N LYS A 160 -0.07 1.98 -19.89
CA LYS A 160 1.35 2.27 -19.62
C LYS A 160 1.57 3.72 -19.18
N ALA A 161 0.89 4.68 -19.81
CA ALA A 161 0.95 6.08 -19.39
C ALA A 161 0.34 6.29 -17.99
N SER A 162 -0.68 5.52 -17.60
CA SER A 162 -1.22 5.53 -16.25
C SER A 162 -0.18 5.07 -15.22
N ASN A 163 0.58 4.03 -15.51
CA ASN A 163 1.61 3.49 -14.60
C ASN A 163 2.78 4.46 -14.35
N GLN A 164 2.97 5.47 -15.20
CA GLN A 164 4.01 6.50 -15.04
C GLN A 164 3.62 7.60 -14.04
N LYS A 165 2.35 7.64 -13.60
CA LYS A 165 1.88 8.65 -12.66
C LYS A 165 2.31 8.32 -11.24
N ALA A 166 2.52 9.37 -10.43
CA ALA A 166 2.81 9.29 -9.00
C ALA A 166 1.56 8.89 -8.18
N THR A 167 1.06 7.69 -8.47
CA THR A 167 -0.06 7.03 -7.81
C THR A 167 0.32 5.58 -7.54
N ASN A 168 -0.42 4.89 -6.68
CA ASN A 168 -0.21 3.47 -6.46
C ASN A 168 -1.05 2.58 -7.39
N LEU A 169 -1.93 3.16 -8.22
CA LEU A 169 -2.63 2.37 -9.24
C LEU A 169 -1.62 1.82 -10.25
N ARG A 170 -1.56 0.50 -10.38
CA ARG A 170 -0.72 -0.20 -11.36
C ARG A 170 -1.57 -1.15 -12.19
N TRP A 171 -1.47 -0.99 -13.50
CA TRP A 171 -1.99 -1.94 -14.48
C TRP A 171 -0.91 -2.94 -14.83
N THR A 172 -1.13 -4.20 -14.49
CA THR A 172 -0.20 -5.30 -14.77
C THR A 172 -0.71 -6.09 -15.96
N GLU A 173 0.12 -6.21 -17.00
CA GLU A 173 -0.13 -7.12 -18.13
C GLU A 173 0.18 -8.55 -17.67
N PHE A 174 -0.79 -9.45 -17.67
CA PHE A 174 -0.62 -10.82 -17.15
C PHE A 174 -0.84 -11.92 -18.19
N ILE A 175 -1.46 -11.59 -19.33
CA ILE A 175 -1.51 -12.48 -20.51
C ILE A 175 -1.21 -11.63 -21.73
N GLN A 176 -0.20 -12.03 -22.50
CA GLN A 176 0.12 -11.43 -23.79
C GLN A 176 -0.23 -12.39 -24.92
N ARG A 177 -1.11 -11.99 -25.83
CA ARG A 177 -1.43 -12.76 -27.05
C ARG A 177 -1.33 -11.90 -28.29
N LYS A 178 -1.25 -12.55 -29.46
CA LYS A 178 -1.24 -11.88 -30.77
C LYS A 178 -2.45 -10.97 -30.98
N HIS A 179 -3.60 -11.32 -30.40
CA HIS A 179 -4.88 -10.62 -30.59
C HIS A 179 -5.28 -9.71 -29.41
N GLY A 180 -4.35 -9.44 -28.50
CA GLY A 180 -4.59 -8.56 -27.37
C GLY A 180 -4.01 -9.05 -26.07
N SER A 181 -4.06 -8.18 -25.07
CA SER A 181 -3.46 -8.41 -23.77
C SER A 181 -4.47 -8.25 -22.67
N TRP A 182 -4.31 -9.05 -21.62
CA TRP A 182 -5.10 -8.95 -20.41
C TRP A 182 -4.33 -8.16 -19.38
N TRP A 183 -5.05 -7.24 -18.75
CA TRP A 183 -4.55 -6.31 -17.79
C TRP A 183 -5.35 -6.43 -16.51
N ARG A 184 -4.68 -6.33 -15.37
CA ARG A 184 -5.32 -6.31 -14.06
C ARG A 184 -4.87 -5.09 -13.29
N THR A 185 -5.78 -4.51 -12.51
CA THR A 185 -5.46 -3.54 -11.47
C THR A 185 -6.34 -3.78 -10.24
N ARG A 186 -6.09 -3.04 -9.16
CA ARG A 186 -6.87 -3.08 -7.92
C ARG A 186 -7.14 -1.65 -7.47
N CYS A 187 -8.35 -1.39 -7.00
CA CYS A 187 -8.72 -0.10 -6.42
C CYS A 187 -9.81 -0.28 -5.37
N ASN A 188 -9.57 0.20 -4.15
CA ASN A 188 -10.55 0.26 -3.05
C ASN A 188 -11.30 -1.06 -2.81
N GLY A 189 -10.59 -2.20 -2.78
CA GLY A 189 -11.17 -3.51 -2.50
C GLY A 189 -11.82 -4.22 -3.69
N VAL A 190 -11.68 -3.67 -4.90
CA VAL A 190 -12.18 -4.29 -6.14
C VAL A 190 -11.01 -4.57 -7.08
N ALA A 191 -10.94 -5.79 -7.59
CA ALA A 191 -10.05 -6.13 -8.70
C ALA A 191 -10.73 -5.75 -10.02
N ILE A 192 -9.96 -5.21 -10.96
CA ILE A 192 -10.46 -4.83 -12.28
C ILE A 192 -9.62 -5.56 -13.32
N GLU A 193 -10.28 -6.36 -14.15
CA GLU A 193 -9.66 -7.05 -15.27
C GLU A 193 -10.14 -6.46 -16.58
N LEU A 194 -9.19 -6.12 -17.44
CA LEU A 194 -9.45 -5.64 -18.78
C LEU A 194 -8.83 -6.60 -19.79
N GLY A 195 -9.62 -7.12 -20.71
CA GLY A 195 -9.16 -8.00 -21.77
C GLY A 195 -9.87 -7.74 -23.09
N PRO A 196 -9.45 -8.41 -24.18
CA PRO A 196 -10.18 -8.36 -25.43
C PRO A 196 -11.57 -8.98 -25.26
N TRP A 197 -12.59 -8.37 -25.86
CA TRP A 197 -13.77 -9.12 -26.26
C TRP A 197 -13.27 -10.26 -27.15
N ALA A 198 -13.55 -11.51 -26.79
CA ALA A 198 -12.99 -12.69 -27.43
C ALA A 198 -13.12 -12.64 -28.96
N LEU A 199 -12.27 -13.41 -29.66
CA LEU A 199 -12.01 -13.56 -31.11
C LEU A 199 -13.23 -13.67 -32.07
N PHE A 200 -14.41 -13.23 -31.69
CA PHE A 200 -15.55 -13.07 -32.58
C PHE A 200 -15.26 -12.00 -33.61
N GLU A 201 -15.41 -12.38 -34.87
CA GLU A 201 -15.50 -11.46 -35.99
C GLU A 201 -16.52 -10.36 -35.64
N SER A 202 -16.16 -9.12 -35.93
CA SER A 202 -16.71 -7.88 -35.35
C SER A 202 -18.23 -7.67 -35.44
N THR A 203 -18.96 -8.55 -36.12
CA THR A 203 -20.39 -8.40 -36.42
C THR A 203 -21.30 -8.72 -35.23
N THR A 204 -20.89 -9.57 -34.28
CA THR A 204 -21.75 -9.96 -33.15
C THR A 204 -21.71 -9.00 -31.95
N ALA A 205 -20.67 -8.17 -31.83
CA ALA A 205 -20.52 -7.27 -30.70
C ALA A 205 -21.35 -5.98 -30.83
N GLN A 206 -21.62 -5.51 -32.05
CA GLN A 206 -22.26 -4.22 -32.26
C GLN A 206 -23.70 -4.14 -31.68
N PRO A 207 -24.59 -5.12 -31.91
CA PRO A 207 -25.95 -5.08 -31.33
C PRO A 207 -25.94 -5.05 -29.79
N LEU A 208 -25.02 -5.80 -29.18
CA LEU A 208 -24.87 -5.83 -27.72
C LEU A 208 -24.43 -4.49 -27.15
N VAL A 209 -23.55 -3.81 -27.88
CA VAL A 209 -23.01 -2.50 -27.50
C VAL A 209 -24.07 -1.40 -27.66
N ASP A 210 -24.93 -1.50 -28.67
CA ASP A 210 -25.98 -0.53 -28.94
C ASP A 210 -27.13 -0.62 -27.91
N GLU A 211 -27.40 -1.82 -27.39
CA GLU A 211 -28.41 -2.07 -26.35
C GLU A 211 -27.86 -2.02 -24.92
N ALA A 212 -26.53 -1.85 -24.76
CA ALA A 212 -25.90 -1.78 -23.45
C ALA A 212 -26.37 -0.55 -22.66
N ARG A 213 -26.58 -0.72 -21.35
CA ARG A 213 -26.94 0.40 -20.48
C ARG A 213 -25.72 1.24 -20.11
N ILE A 214 -25.92 2.53 -19.84
CA ILE A 214 -24.89 3.36 -19.22
C ILE A 214 -24.89 3.11 -17.71
N GLN A 215 -23.72 2.79 -17.16
CA GLN A 215 -23.50 2.52 -15.74
C GLN A 215 -22.27 3.29 -15.27
N ALA A 216 -22.34 3.88 -14.07
CA ALA A 216 -21.18 4.49 -13.45
C ALA A 216 -20.22 3.42 -12.91
N LEU A 217 -18.94 3.59 -13.21
CA LEU A 217 -17.83 2.83 -12.65
C LEU A 217 -16.76 3.80 -12.14
N ALA A 218 -16.50 3.76 -10.84
CA ALA A 218 -15.74 4.75 -10.13
C ALA A 218 -16.18 6.21 -10.48
N GLY A 219 -17.49 6.44 -10.69
CA GLY A 219 -18.02 7.74 -11.13
C GLY A 219 -17.73 8.10 -12.59
N VAL A 220 -17.31 7.15 -13.42
CA VAL A 220 -17.17 7.30 -14.87
C VAL A 220 -18.28 6.52 -15.58
N GLU A 221 -19.03 7.20 -16.45
CA GLU A 221 -20.05 6.55 -17.27
C GLU A 221 -19.41 5.61 -18.30
N MET A 222 -19.84 4.35 -18.28
CA MET A 222 -19.39 3.31 -19.20
C MET A 222 -20.59 2.46 -19.64
N ARG A 223 -20.50 1.86 -20.83
CA ARG A 223 -21.49 0.87 -21.28
C ARG A 223 -21.32 -0.41 -20.47
N ALA A 224 -22.43 -1.00 -20.04
CA ALA A 224 -22.48 -2.25 -19.30
C ALA A 224 -23.56 -3.17 -19.84
N LEU A 225 -23.27 -4.47 -19.86
CA LEU A 225 -24.27 -5.48 -20.20
C LEU A 225 -25.41 -5.49 -19.20
N GLN A 226 -26.62 -5.62 -19.72
CA GLN A 226 -27.82 -5.87 -18.93
C GLN A 226 -27.88 -7.35 -18.51
N PRO A 227 -28.62 -7.69 -17.43
CA PRO A 227 -28.74 -9.08 -16.96
C PRO A 227 -29.14 -10.09 -18.05
N PHE A 228 -30.14 -9.75 -18.88
CA PHE A 228 -30.59 -10.64 -19.95
C PHE A 228 -29.52 -10.80 -21.05
N GLN A 229 -28.80 -9.74 -21.41
CA GLN A 229 -27.75 -9.80 -22.43
C GLN A 229 -26.60 -10.70 -21.97
N LEU A 230 -26.17 -10.55 -20.70
CA LEU A 230 -25.15 -11.40 -20.11
C LEU A 230 -25.60 -12.87 -20.08
N GLN A 231 -26.84 -13.15 -19.65
CA GLN A 231 -27.37 -14.52 -19.65
C GLN A 231 -27.44 -15.13 -21.06
N THR A 232 -27.89 -14.36 -22.06
CA THR A 232 -27.90 -14.82 -23.45
C THR A 232 -26.49 -15.15 -23.93
N LEU A 233 -25.50 -14.32 -23.62
CA LEU A 233 -24.10 -14.56 -23.97
C LEU A 233 -23.51 -15.79 -23.29
N LEU A 234 -23.77 -15.98 -22.00
CA LEU A 234 -23.31 -17.16 -21.26
C LEU A 234 -23.89 -18.45 -21.85
N LYS A 235 -25.19 -18.44 -22.20
CA LYS A 235 -25.87 -19.57 -22.86
C LYS A 235 -25.39 -19.84 -24.28
N GLN A 236 -25.01 -18.78 -25.01
CA GLN A 236 -24.56 -18.91 -26.39
C GLN A 236 -23.12 -19.42 -26.48
N PHE A 237 -22.30 -19.19 -25.44
CA PHE A 237 -20.88 -19.44 -25.47
C PHE A 237 -20.42 -20.19 -24.21
N ASP A 238 -20.40 -21.53 -24.28
CA ASP A 238 -20.01 -22.42 -23.19
C ASP A 238 -18.68 -22.05 -22.51
N TYR A 239 -17.71 -21.54 -23.28
CA TYR A 239 -16.42 -21.14 -22.72
C TYR A 239 -16.54 -19.90 -21.81
N LEU A 240 -17.51 -19.01 -22.01
CA LEU A 240 -17.74 -17.87 -21.13
C LEU A 240 -18.30 -18.36 -19.79
N GLU A 241 -19.28 -19.26 -19.83
CA GLU A 241 -19.83 -19.88 -18.62
C GLU A 241 -18.74 -20.65 -17.86
N LYS A 242 -17.89 -21.41 -18.55
CA LYS A 242 -16.77 -22.13 -17.93
C LYS A 242 -15.71 -21.21 -17.28
N ASN A 243 -15.38 -20.09 -17.92
CA ASN A 243 -14.35 -19.18 -17.41
C ASN A 243 -14.90 -18.18 -16.38
N TYR A 244 -16.23 -17.98 -16.34
CA TYR A 244 -16.90 -17.00 -15.50
C TYR A 244 -18.22 -17.57 -14.92
N PRO A 245 -18.16 -18.67 -14.14
CA PRO A 245 -19.37 -19.39 -13.70
C PRO A 245 -20.29 -18.53 -12.83
N ASP A 246 -19.70 -17.66 -12.00
CA ASP A 246 -20.44 -16.84 -11.01
C ASP A 246 -20.59 -15.38 -11.44
N ILE A 247 -20.36 -15.06 -12.72
CA ILE A 247 -20.44 -13.66 -13.16
C ILE A 247 -21.87 -13.17 -13.22
N SER A 248 -22.09 -11.96 -12.71
CA SER A 248 -23.37 -11.28 -12.73
C SER A 248 -23.27 -9.93 -13.40
N ALA A 249 -24.40 -9.43 -13.92
CA ALA A 249 -24.46 -8.09 -14.49
C ALA A 249 -24.28 -7.05 -13.37
N LEU A 250 -23.57 -5.97 -13.68
CA LEU A 250 -23.16 -5.00 -12.67
C LEU A 250 -24.36 -4.19 -12.16
N ALA A 251 -24.85 -4.42 -10.94
CA ALA A 251 -26.04 -3.75 -10.40
C ALA A 251 -25.85 -2.27 -10.02
N GLY A 252 -24.64 -1.87 -9.66
CA GLY A 252 -24.28 -0.51 -9.22
C GLY A 252 -22.76 -0.28 -9.31
N ASP A 253 -22.28 0.91 -8.93
CA ASP A 253 -20.83 1.19 -8.93
C ASP A 253 -20.15 0.41 -7.79
N PRO A 254 -19.30 -0.58 -8.10
CA PRO A 254 -18.72 -1.43 -7.07
C PRO A 254 -17.48 -0.79 -6.43
N VAL A 255 -16.93 0.28 -7.02
CA VAL A 255 -15.68 0.91 -6.56
C VAL A 255 -16.02 2.07 -5.63
N PRO A 256 -15.80 1.95 -4.30
CA PRO A 256 -16.09 3.03 -3.37
C PRO A 256 -15.26 4.26 -3.71
N LEU A 257 -15.89 5.43 -3.77
CA LEU A 257 -15.18 6.70 -3.96
C LEU A 257 -14.90 7.33 -2.60
N LEU A 258 -13.64 7.26 -2.16
CA LEU A 258 -13.25 7.69 -0.81
C LEU A 258 -12.93 9.18 -0.74
N TRP A 259 -12.73 9.85 -1.88
CA TRP A 259 -12.18 11.21 -1.94
C TRP A 259 -13.10 12.27 -2.55
N THR A 260 -14.22 11.88 -3.18
CA THR A 260 -15.13 12.82 -3.86
C THR A 260 -16.05 13.58 -2.91
N SER A 261 -16.32 13.06 -1.70
CA SER A 261 -17.16 13.73 -0.70
C SER A 261 -16.47 14.92 0.00
N ALA A 262 -15.13 15.02 -0.05
CA ALA A 262 -14.39 16.11 0.61
C ALA A 262 -14.28 17.40 -0.23
N GLN A 263 -14.60 17.36 -1.53
CA GLN A 263 -14.47 18.53 -2.42
C GLN A 263 -15.80 19.17 -2.83
N GLN A 264 -16.95 18.58 -2.49
CA GLN A 264 -18.28 19.10 -2.86
C GLN A 264 -18.98 19.93 -1.78
N THR A 265 -18.44 20.05 -0.56
CA THR A 265 -19.12 20.74 0.56
C THR A 265 -18.88 22.24 0.67
N THR A 266 -18.32 22.91 -0.34
CA THR A 266 -18.19 24.38 -0.35
C THR A 266 -19.18 25.07 -1.30
N SER A 267 -20.43 24.61 -1.39
CA SER A 267 -21.56 25.41 -1.91
C SER A 267 -22.89 24.66 -1.86
N ALA A 268 -23.47 24.51 -0.67
CA ALA A 268 -24.92 24.33 -0.55
C ALA A 268 -25.41 24.65 0.87
N LYS A 269 -26.36 25.57 0.95
CA LYS A 269 -27.04 26.05 2.15
C LYS A 269 -27.97 24.94 2.68
N VAL A 270 -27.73 24.45 3.90
CA VAL A 270 -28.50 23.38 4.54
C VAL A 270 -29.75 23.96 5.22
N ILE A 271 -30.92 23.38 4.92
CA ILE A 271 -32.12 23.39 5.78
C ILE A 271 -32.23 21.97 6.37
N PRO A 272 -32.45 21.78 7.68
CA PRO A 272 -32.48 20.45 8.27
C PRO A 272 -33.90 19.86 8.20
N SER A 273 -34.01 18.62 7.72
CA SER A 273 -35.14 17.75 8.03
C SER A 273 -34.63 16.38 8.45
N SER A 274 -35.06 15.98 9.63
CA SER A 274 -34.79 14.73 10.33
C SER A 274 -35.51 13.53 9.70
N SER A 275 -34.76 12.50 9.35
CA SER A 275 -35.23 11.09 9.38
C SER A 275 -34.02 10.16 9.26
N THR A 276 -33.79 9.34 10.28
CA THR A 276 -32.83 8.23 10.28
C THR A 276 -33.29 7.11 9.33
N PRO A 277 -32.42 6.57 8.46
CA PRO A 277 -32.63 5.28 7.85
C PRO A 277 -31.81 4.20 8.57
N ASN A 278 -32.49 3.09 8.88
CA ASN A 278 -31.89 1.82 9.30
C ASN A 278 -30.96 1.29 8.19
N THR A 279 -29.67 1.15 8.51
CA THR A 279 -28.69 0.47 7.64
C THR A 279 -28.81 -1.05 7.82
N PRO A 280 -28.94 -1.85 6.74
CA PRO A 280 -28.94 -3.30 6.84
C PRO A 280 -27.55 -3.83 7.25
N MET A 281 -27.53 -4.84 8.12
CA MET A 281 -26.32 -5.56 8.52
C MET A 281 -25.66 -6.24 7.32
N LEU A 282 -24.35 -6.05 7.17
CA LEU A 282 -23.50 -6.85 6.28
C LEU A 282 -23.36 -8.28 6.83
N PRO A 283 -23.59 -9.34 6.02
CA PRO A 283 -23.27 -10.70 6.39
C PRO A 283 -21.76 -10.95 6.17
N GLY A 284 -21.06 -11.46 7.20
CA GLY A 284 -19.66 -11.89 7.06
C GLY A 284 -18.69 -11.49 8.19
N ILE A 285 -19.15 -11.30 9.43
CA ILE A 285 -18.21 -11.19 10.56
C ILE A 285 -17.82 -12.61 10.99
N GLU A 286 -16.68 -13.09 10.50
CA GLU A 286 -16.00 -14.25 11.07
C GLU A 286 -15.72 -14.00 12.56
N LYS A 287 -16.15 -14.93 13.42
CA LYS A 287 -15.72 -14.96 14.82
C LYS A 287 -14.23 -15.32 14.83
N LEU A 288 -13.37 -14.34 15.06
CA LEU A 288 -11.93 -14.56 15.22
C LEU A 288 -11.68 -15.11 16.63
N PHE A 289 -11.65 -16.43 16.78
CA PHE A 289 -11.32 -17.10 18.03
C PHE A 289 -9.80 -17.20 18.18
N ILE A 290 -9.22 -16.44 19.12
CA ILE A 290 -7.87 -16.70 19.62
C ILE A 290 -8.01 -17.42 20.97
N GLY A 291 -8.05 -18.75 20.90
CA GLY A 291 -7.86 -19.74 21.97
C GLY A 291 -8.81 -19.70 23.17
N GLU A 292 -9.69 -20.69 23.32
CA GLU A 292 -10.18 -21.09 24.64
C GLU A 292 -9.19 -22.07 25.29
N PRO A 293 -8.99 -22.00 26.62
CA PRO A 293 -8.44 -23.13 27.36
C PRO A 293 -9.50 -24.24 27.33
N THR A 294 -9.16 -25.40 26.77
CA THR A 294 -10.00 -26.60 26.91
C THR A 294 -10.23 -26.85 28.40
N SER A 295 -11.48 -26.74 28.81
CA SER A 295 -11.93 -26.99 30.18
C SER A 295 -11.80 -28.49 30.49
N SER A 296 -10.62 -28.92 30.94
CA SER A 296 -10.45 -30.06 31.85
C SER A 296 -9.01 -30.16 32.36
N SER A 297 -8.87 -30.08 33.68
CA SER A 297 -7.69 -30.40 34.50
C SER A 297 -6.60 -29.31 34.67
N PRO A 298 -6.17 -29.04 35.93
CA PRO A 298 -5.08 -28.11 36.22
C PRO A 298 -3.74 -28.82 36.00
N GLN A 299 -3.12 -28.60 34.86
CA GLN A 299 -1.66 -28.78 34.73
C GLN A 299 -1.01 -27.41 34.62
N THR A 300 -0.09 -27.15 35.54
CA THR A 300 0.78 -25.98 35.67
C THR A 300 1.83 -25.91 34.55
N GLY A 301 1.39 -26.01 33.29
CA GLY A 301 2.19 -25.70 32.12
C GLY A 301 1.72 -24.39 31.52
N VAL A 302 2.53 -23.33 31.60
CA VAL A 302 2.29 -22.11 30.84
C VAL A 302 2.28 -22.51 29.36
N SER A 303 1.12 -22.43 28.71
CA SER A 303 0.99 -22.73 27.29
C SER A 303 1.88 -21.74 26.51
N LYS A 304 2.96 -22.25 25.91
CA LYS A 304 3.86 -21.47 25.08
C LYS A 304 3.24 -21.30 23.69
N THR A 305 3.12 -20.07 23.22
CA THR A 305 2.67 -19.79 21.85
C THR A 305 3.88 -19.71 20.92
N MET A 306 4.02 -20.66 20.00
CA MET A 306 5.10 -20.67 19.01
C MET A 306 4.70 -19.87 17.77
N LEU A 307 5.51 -18.90 17.34
CA LEU A 307 5.29 -18.07 16.15
C LEU A 307 6.54 -18.04 15.28
N ARG A 308 6.35 -17.97 13.95
CA ARG A 308 7.42 -17.64 13.00
C ARG A 308 7.43 -16.15 12.72
N ARG A 309 8.60 -15.54 12.54
CA ARG A 309 8.69 -14.12 12.16
C ARG A 309 9.09 -13.90 10.72
N GLN A 310 8.53 -12.86 10.12
CA GLN A 310 8.92 -12.37 8.81
C GLN A 310 8.89 -10.84 8.82
N PHE A 311 9.93 -10.21 8.28
CA PHE A 311 10.02 -8.76 8.16
C PHE A 311 9.76 -8.36 6.72
N VAL A 312 8.95 -7.33 6.54
CA VAL A 312 8.68 -6.72 5.23
C VAL A 312 8.88 -5.22 5.30
N ASP A 313 9.34 -4.63 4.20
CA ASP A 313 9.59 -3.19 4.11
C ASP A 313 8.81 -2.56 2.93
N PRO A 314 7.51 -2.30 3.08
CA PRO A 314 6.68 -1.74 2.01
C PRO A 314 7.09 -0.34 1.55
N THR A 315 7.64 0.50 2.44
CA THR A 315 7.87 1.94 2.17
C THR A 315 9.07 2.57 2.90
N GLY A 316 10.05 1.77 3.31
CA GLY A 316 11.06 2.20 4.29
C GLY A 316 10.56 2.13 5.74
N VAL A 317 9.47 1.39 5.98
CA VAL A 317 8.89 1.13 7.30
C VAL A 317 8.92 -0.38 7.49
N GLU A 318 9.86 -0.85 8.30
CA GLU A 318 9.98 -2.26 8.64
C GLU A 318 8.76 -2.73 9.44
N VAL A 319 8.04 -3.72 8.91
CA VAL A 319 6.89 -4.35 9.53
C VAL A 319 7.22 -5.80 9.86
N GLU A 320 7.24 -6.12 11.16
CA GLU A 320 7.36 -7.49 11.66
C GLU A 320 5.99 -8.17 11.65
N VAL A 321 5.86 -9.23 10.87
CA VAL A 321 4.70 -10.11 10.81
C VAL A 321 5.01 -11.41 11.54
N CYS A 322 4.16 -11.76 12.50
CA CYS A 322 4.21 -13.02 13.22
C CYS A 322 3.20 -13.99 12.59
N ILE A 323 3.64 -15.19 12.24
CA ILE A 323 2.85 -16.22 11.59
C ILE A 323 2.65 -17.35 12.61
N SER A 324 1.40 -17.65 12.96
CA SER A 324 1.09 -18.75 13.85
C SER A 324 1.19 -20.12 13.15
N MET A 325 1.15 -21.20 13.92
CA MET A 325 1.20 -22.56 13.38
C MET A 325 0.01 -22.90 12.45
N ASP A 326 -1.14 -22.27 12.68
CA ASP A 326 -2.33 -22.36 11.82
C ASP A 326 -2.33 -21.34 10.67
N GLY A 327 -1.24 -20.58 10.48
CA GLY A 327 -1.07 -19.65 9.37
C GLY A 327 -1.72 -18.28 9.56
N GLN A 328 -2.22 -17.96 10.77
CA GLN A 328 -2.75 -16.62 11.04
C GLN A 328 -1.62 -15.59 11.04
N LEU A 329 -1.90 -14.46 10.37
CA LEU A 329 -0.99 -13.33 10.30
C LEU A 329 -1.30 -12.35 11.43
N LEU A 330 -0.33 -12.18 12.32
CA LEU A 330 -0.42 -11.39 13.53
C LEU A 330 0.67 -10.31 13.54
N ILE A 331 0.40 -9.21 14.23
CA ILE A 331 1.32 -8.09 14.43
C ILE A 331 1.41 -7.86 15.93
N ARG A 332 2.63 -7.77 16.47
CA ARG A 332 2.78 -7.36 17.87
C ARG A 332 2.35 -5.90 18.03
N HIS A 333 1.53 -5.61 19.04
CA HIS A 333 1.06 -4.26 19.35
C HIS A 333 2.22 -3.26 19.53
N HIS A 334 3.37 -3.69 20.04
CA HIS A 334 4.53 -2.80 20.21
C HIS A 334 4.97 -2.15 18.88
N LEU A 335 4.83 -2.87 17.76
CA LEU A 335 5.18 -2.36 16.43
C LEU A 335 4.18 -1.29 16.00
N TYR A 336 2.89 -1.57 16.15
CA TYR A 336 1.83 -0.59 15.96
C TYR A 336 2.08 0.67 16.78
N TRP A 337 2.40 0.51 18.06
CA TRP A 337 2.67 1.62 18.97
C TRP A 337 3.88 2.44 18.53
N LYS A 338 4.97 1.77 18.11
CA LYS A 338 6.14 2.42 17.52
C LYS A 338 5.77 3.24 16.29
N ILE A 339 5.02 2.67 15.35
CA ILE A 339 4.65 3.33 14.10
C ILE A 339 3.74 4.54 14.34
N VAL A 340 2.81 4.46 15.29
CA VAL A 340 1.83 5.52 15.56
C VAL A 340 2.35 6.58 16.53
N HIS A 341 3.12 6.20 17.55
CA HIS A 341 3.53 7.10 18.63
C HIS A 341 5.03 7.43 18.62
N ASN A 342 5.81 6.83 17.72
CA ASN A 342 7.27 6.95 17.66
C ASN A 342 7.96 6.64 19.01
N LYS A 343 7.40 5.68 19.75
CA LYS A 343 7.87 5.23 21.06
C LYS A 343 7.89 3.71 21.09
N MET A 344 8.92 3.14 21.72
CA MET A 344 9.00 1.69 21.96
C MET A 344 8.42 1.36 23.33
N TYR A 345 7.88 0.15 23.48
CA TYR A 345 7.46 -0.44 24.76
C TYR A 345 6.48 0.41 25.58
N PRO A 346 5.22 0.55 25.15
CA PRO A 346 4.20 1.18 25.99
C PRO A 346 4.04 0.42 27.30
N ASP A 347 3.83 1.15 28.38
CA ASP A 347 3.30 0.57 29.60
C ASP A 347 1.83 0.26 29.34
N ILE A 348 1.51 -1.04 29.27
CA ILE A 348 0.18 -1.51 28.86
C ILE A 348 -0.92 -0.97 29.78
N GLU A 349 -0.62 -0.78 31.06
CA GLU A 349 -1.57 -0.38 32.09
C GLU A 349 -1.68 1.14 32.17
N GLN A 350 -0.55 1.83 32.32
CA GLN A 350 -0.53 3.29 32.40
C GLN A 350 -0.99 3.95 31.11
N ASN A 351 -0.77 3.32 29.95
CA ASN A 351 -1.23 3.83 28.67
C ASN A 351 -2.61 3.30 28.26
N CYS A 352 -3.30 2.55 29.13
CA CYS A 352 -4.63 1.98 28.91
C CYS A 352 -4.76 1.32 27.51
N VAL A 353 -3.72 0.58 27.10
CA VAL A 353 -3.56 0.12 25.71
C VAL A 353 -4.78 -0.65 25.22
N ILE A 354 -5.26 -1.59 26.03
CA ILE A 354 -6.39 -2.46 25.69
C ILE A 354 -7.66 -1.64 25.51
N ASP A 355 -7.96 -0.72 26.43
CA ASP A 355 -9.19 0.08 26.37
C ASP A 355 -9.16 1.08 25.21
N ASN A 356 -7.99 1.65 24.92
CA ASN A 356 -7.79 2.51 23.76
C ASN A 356 -8.01 1.75 22.45
N LEU A 357 -7.46 0.53 22.31
CA LEU A 357 -7.70 -0.32 21.16
C LEU A 357 -9.18 -0.69 21.02
N LYS A 358 -9.85 -1.10 22.11
CA LYS A 358 -11.29 -1.39 22.12
C LYS A 358 -12.09 -0.18 21.64
N ASN A 359 -11.79 1.00 22.16
CA ASN A 359 -12.49 2.23 21.81
C ASN A 359 -12.34 2.56 20.31
N ILE A 360 -11.12 2.45 19.77
CA ILE A 360 -10.86 2.72 18.35
C ILE A 360 -11.57 1.69 17.46
N VAL A 361 -11.45 0.40 17.75
CA VAL A 361 -12.07 -0.64 16.92
C VAL A 361 -13.59 -0.55 16.98
N ASN A 362 -14.19 -0.29 18.14
CA ASN A 362 -15.64 -0.22 18.27
C ASN A 362 -16.28 1.02 17.67
N HIS A 363 -15.60 2.16 17.74
CA HIS A 363 -16.23 3.45 17.46
C HIS A 363 -15.62 4.22 16.29
N LYS A 364 -14.44 3.83 15.82
CA LYS A 364 -13.68 4.60 14.82
C LYS A 364 -13.36 3.83 13.54
N LEU A 365 -13.19 2.51 13.62
CA LEU A 365 -12.98 1.69 12.43
C LEU A 365 -14.34 1.31 11.80
N SER A 366 -14.48 1.57 10.50
CA SER A 366 -15.69 1.22 9.74
C SER A 366 -15.67 -0.20 9.20
N THR A 367 -14.49 -0.81 9.12
CA THR A 367 -14.21 -2.08 8.44
C THR A 367 -14.25 -3.29 9.36
N ILE A 368 -13.97 -3.11 10.65
CA ILE A 368 -13.95 -4.17 11.65
C ILE A 368 -14.82 -3.72 12.83
N ARG A 369 -15.83 -4.51 13.17
CA ARG A 369 -16.59 -4.35 14.42
C ARG A 369 -16.14 -5.42 15.40
N TRP A 370 -15.81 -4.99 16.61
CA TRP A 370 -15.34 -5.86 17.69
C TRP A 370 -16.54 -6.62 18.29
N VAL A 371 -17.01 -7.67 17.62
CA VAL A 371 -18.11 -8.51 18.10
C VAL A 371 -17.55 -9.85 18.56
N GLY A 372 -17.46 -10.05 19.89
CA GLY A 372 -17.09 -11.34 20.50
C GLY A 372 -15.61 -11.69 20.51
N CYS A 373 -14.72 -10.73 20.26
CA CYS A 373 -13.26 -10.92 20.40
C CYS A 373 -12.77 -10.26 21.69
N GLU A 374 -11.69 -10.75 22.29
CA GLU A 374 -11.01 -10.12 23.42
C GLU A 374 -9.55 -9.84 23.08
N PHE A 375 -9.05 -8.65 23.39
CA PHE A 375 -7.60 -8.43 23.42
C PHE A 375 -7.04 -9.16 24.63
N ARG A 376 -6.21 -10.16 24.37
CA ARG A 376 -5.55 -10.94 25.42
C ARG A 376 -4.06 -10.65 25.42
N ARG A 377 -3.50 -10.60 26.64
CA ARG A 377 -2.06 -10.68 26.83
C ARG A 377 -1.67 -12.13 26.61
N THR A 378 -0.78 -12.39 25.66
CA THR A 378 -0.16 -13.69 25.49
C THR A 378 1.01 -13.76 26.46
N PRO A 379 0.94 -14.60 27.50
CA PRO A 379 1.88 -14.54 28.62
C PRO A 379 3.29 -14.97 28.21
N HIS A 380 3.41 -15.88 27.23
CA HIS A 380 4.69 -16.40 26.75
C HIS A 380 4.61 -16.72 25.26
N VAL A 381 5.37 -15.98 24.45
CA VAL A 381 5.54 -16.18 23.01
C VAL A 381 6.98 -16.61 22.74
N VAL A 382 7.16 -17.69 21.99
CA VAL A 382 8.46 -18.16 21.50
C VAL A 382 8.50 -18.02 19.99
N PHE A 383 9.57 -17.41 19.50
CA PHE A 383 9.82 -17.28 18.08
C PHE A 383 10.72 -18.40 17.55
N ASP A 384 10.62 -18.66 16.25
CA ASP A 384 11.41 -19.67 15.54
C ASP A 384 12.93 -19.42 15.59
N ASP A 385 13.35 -18.18 15.83
CA ASP A 385 14.75 -17.82 16.08
C ASP A 385 15.19 -17.90 17.55
N GLY A 386 14.34 -18.47 18.41
CA GLY A 386 14.63 -18.67 19.84
C GLY A 386 14.38 -17.46 20.72
N MET A 387 13.88 -16.33 20.17
CA MET A 387 13.48 -15.19 20.98
C MET A 387 12.23 -15.52 21.80
N GLU A 388 12.29 -15.32 23.11
CA GLU A 388 11.12 -15.43 24.00
C GLU A 388 10.65 -14.03 24.42
N VAL A 389 9.35 -13.80 24.41
CA VAL A 389 8.74 -12.52 24.82
C VAL A 389 7.52 -12.78 25.69
N ASN A 390 7.44 -12.08 26.81
CA ASN A 390 6.33 -12.17 27.75
C ASN A 390 5.36 -11.00 27.57
N ASP A 391 4.12 -11.22 27.99
CA ASP A 391 3.06 -10.20 28.05
C ASP A 391 2.84 -9.43 26.75
N VAL A 392 2.81 -10.15 25.62
CA VAL A 392 2.64 -9.56 24.29
C VAL A 392 1.15 -9.43 23.96
N ILE A 393 0.75 -8.29 23.40
CA ILE A 393 -0.55 -8.15 22.73
C ILE A 393 -0.32 -8.40 21.24
N LEU A 394 -1.07 -9.34 20.66
CA LEU A 394 -1.06 -9.65 19.24
C LEU A 394 -2.32 -9.07 18.58
N LEU A 395 -2.14 -8.40 17.45
CA LEU A 395 -3.18 -7.81 16.62
C LEU A 395 -3.30 -8.64 15.34
N PRO A 396 -4.51 -8.99 14.89
CA PRO A 396 -4.69 -9.54 13.55
C PRO A 396 -4.14 -8.56 12.50
N LEU A 397 -3.47 -9.07 11.46
CA LEU A 397 -2.83 -8.22 10.45
C LEU A 397 -3.80 -7.21 9.84
N ARG A 398 -5.01 -7.65 9.50
CA ARG A 398 -6.06 -6.79 8.94
C ARG A 398 -6.48 -5.67 9.89
N MET A 399 -6.55 -5.96 11.19
CA MET A 399 -6.84 -4.95 12.22
C MET A 399 -5.71 -3.93 12.32
N PHE A 400 -4.45 -4.39 12.27
CA PHE A 400 -3.30 -3.51 12.22
C PHE A 400 -3.36 -2.56 11.02
N GLU A 401 -3.62 -3.07 9.82
CA GLU A 401 -3.71 -2.24 8.62
C GLU A 401 -4.80 -1.16 8.74
N ASP A 402 -5.97 -1.52 9.27
CA ASP A 402 -7.07 -0.58 9.47
C ASP A 402 -6.77 0.48 10.53
N LEU A 403 -6.09 0.11 11.62
CA LEU A 403 -5.61 1.06 12.62
C LEU A 403 -4.58 2.03 12.02
N ILE A 404 -3.66 1.55 11.18
CA ILE A 404 -2.70 2.41 10.47
C ILE A 404 -3.42 3.34 9.49
N ARG A 405 -4.39 2.85 8.71
CA ARG A 405 -5.21 3.69 7.82
C ARG A 405 -5.97 4.77 8.59
N PHE A 406 -6.50 4.45 9.77
CA PHE A 406 -7.20 5.39 10.62
C PHE A 406 -6.27 6.49 11.14
N HIS A 407 -5.14 6.11 11.74
CA HIS A 407 -4.20 7.06 12.31
C HIS A 407 -3.46 7.87 11.25
N GLY A 408 -3.14 7.29 10.10
CA GLY A 408 -2.46 7.98 9.01
C GLY A 408 -3.22 9.20 8.49
N LYS A 409 -4.56 9.22 8.62
CA LYS A 409 -5.40 10.39 8.28
C LYS A 409 -5.28 11.54 9.29
N GLN A 410 -4.83 11.27 10.51
CA GLN A 410 -4.75 12.26 11.60
C GLN A 410 -3.40 12.98 11.64
N PHE A 411 -2.38 12.40 11.03
CA PHE A 411 -1.03 12.94 11.02
C PHE A 411 -0.81 13.84 9.78
N ASN A 412 -0.43 15.10 10.02
CA ASN A 412 -0.05 16.04 8.96
C ASN A 412 1.45 15.95 8.59
N ASN A 413 2.24 15.19 9.34
CA ASN A 413 3.68 15.08 9.13
C ASN A 413 4.03 13.89 8.21
N ALA A 414 4.43 14.18 6.97
CA ALA A 414 4.82 13.17 5.99
C ALA A 414 6.10 12.39 6.35
N GLU A 415 6.91 12.86 7.30
CA GLU A 415 8.12 12.16 7.73
C GLU A 415 7.83 11.04 8.74
N HIS A 416 6.64 11.04 9.35
CA HIS A 416 6.21 10.02 10.29
C HIS A 416 5.87 8.70 9.57
N ASP A 417 6.17 7.56 10.19
CA ASP A 417 6.03 6.25 9.53
C ASP A 417 4.56 5.86 9.31
N CYS A 418 3.68 6.22 10.24
CA CYS A 418 2.24 5.96 10.12
C CYS A 418 1.62 6.52 8.82
N PRO A 419 1.77 7.81 8.45
CA PRO A 419 1.33 8.35 7.16
C PRO A 419 1.88 7.62 5.94
N LYS A 420 3.18 7.29 5.92
CA LYS A 420 3.81 6.59 4.78
C LYS A 420 3.16 5.23 4.56
N LEU A 421 3.07 4.45 5.63
CA LEU A 421 2.48 3.11 5.60
C LEU A 421 0.99 3.18 5.28
N ALA A 422 0.26 4.16 5.84
CA ALA A 422 -1.17 4.35 5.59
C ALA A 422 -1.47 4.71 4.13
N VAL A 423 -0.61 5.48 3.46
CA VAL A 423 -0.75 5.78 2.03
C VAL A 423 -0.52 4.54 1.17
N TRP A 424 0.46 3.72 1.52
CA TRP A 424 0.75 2.48 0.82
C TRP A 424 -0.38 1.44 0.97
N LEU A 425 -0.92 1.29 2.18
CA LEU A 425 -2.05 0.40 2.50
C LEU A 425 -3.37 0.74 1.79
N GLN A 426 -3.44 1.79 0.98
CA GLN A 426 -4.63 2.13 0.17
C GLN A 426 -4.74 1.30 -1.10
N SER A 427 -3.61 0.79 -1.61
CA SER A 427 -3.53 0.04 -2.87
C SER A 427 -3.04 -1.39 -2.70
N ASP A 428 -2.33 -1.63 -1.61
CA ASP A 428 -1.67 -2.88 -1.30
C ASP A 428 -2.06 -3.36 0.10
N SER A 429 -1.65 -4.58 0.40
CA SER A 429 -1.71 -5.17 1.74
C SER A 429 -0.36 -5.75 2.09
N VAL A 430 -0.03 -5.75 3.38
CA VAL A 430 1.17 -6.43 3.91
C VAL A 430 1.14 -7.90 3.50
N GLU A 431 -0.04 -8.52 3.56
CA GLU A 431 -0.31 -9.88 3.10
C GLU A 431 0.12 -10.10 1.64
N GLY A 432 -0.16 -9.15 0.73
CA GLY A 432 0.24 -9.26 -0.67
C GLY A 432 1.76 -9.29 -0.90
N ILE A 433 2.55 -8.66 -0.02
CA ILE A 433 4.02 -8.77 -0.06
C ILE A 433 4.46 -10.18 0.36
N LEU A 434 3.84 -10.73 1.41
CA LEU A 434 4.16 -12.06 1.93
C LEU A 434 3.86 -13.14 0.89
N GLU A 435 2.72 -13.05 0.20
CA GLU A 435 2.35 -13.95 -0.90
C GLU A 435 3.36 -13.91 -2.05
N ALA A 436 3.79 -12.70 -2.46
CA ALA A 436 4.78 -12.54 -3.52
C ALA A 436 6.16 -13.12 -3.14
N SER A 437 6.56 -12.98 -1.87
CA SER A 437 7.78 -13.59 -1.34
C SER A 437 7.70 -15.11 -1.38
N ALA A 438 6.59 -15.69 -0.90
CA ALA A 438 6.39 -17.14 -0.88
C ALA A 438 6.43 -17.76 -2.28
N LEU A 439 5.83 -17.08 -3.27
CA LEU A 439 5.86 -17.51 -4.67
C LEU A 439 7.30 -17.49 -5.23
N THR A 440 8.10 -16.49 -4.86
CA THR A 440 9.49 -16.36 -5.30
C THR A 440 10.37 -17.46 -4.73
N ASP A 441 10.14 -17.84 -3.47
CA ASP A 441 10.88 -18.93 -2.82
C ASP A 441 10.53 -20.29 -3.43
N ALA A 442 9.24 -20.53 -3.73
CA ALA A 442 8.78 -21.76 -4.39
C ALA A 442 9.36 -21.95 -5.81
N ILE A 443 9.62 -20.85 -6.54
CA ILE A 443 10.25 -20.88 -7.87
C ILE A 443 11.75 -21.22 -7.78
N LYS A 444 12.43 -20.86 -6.68
CA LYS A 444 13.86 -21.14 -6.49
C LYS A 444 14.14 -22.57 -6.04
N THR A 445 13.16 -23.23 -5.44
CA THR A 445 13.26 -24.61 -4.93
C THR A 445 12.83 -25.68 -5.94
N ASN A 446 12.34 -25.29 -7.12
CA ASN A 446 12.06 -26.15 -8.27
C ASN A 446 13.00 -25.83 -9.42
#